data_AF-A0A0E3WXJ3-F1
#
_entry.id   AF-A0A0E3WXJ3-F1
#
_cell.length_a   1.000
_cell.length_b   1.000
_cell.length_c   1.000
_cell.angle_alpha   90.00
_cell.angle_beta   90.00
_cell.angle_gamma   90.00
#
_symmetry.space_group_name_H-M   'P 1'
#
loop_
_entity.id
_entity.type
_entity.pdbx_description
1 polymer ?
#
loop_
_entity_poly.entity_id
_entity_poly.type
_entity_poly.pdbx_seq_one_letter_code
_entity_poly.pdbx_strand_id
1 'polypeptide(L)'
;MRVSFEETDGKVIFRISEFHPKYEEILQMCYYDNDGKGYIKTYPKDAKYLDKIKKRYFDNAKLMFDQLGYFAPVPWEEALKEFCQRTQVTKINWWLTGSCAACIRGIKMSPHDVDIMTDSRSIEEITDVFSDYLIEPIVDTNGWLTRDFGVIFLHARIDIASDPQDILDIPEPVDCGPYAKENLETIEWNGYEIKVPPLELQINVNKRRERMDRVKLIEDFMNK
;
A
#
# COMPACT_ATOMS: atom_id res chain seq x y z
N MET A 1 -4.33 22.29 0.62
CA MET A 1 -5.03 21.00 0.79
C MET A 1 -5.69 21.05 2.14
N ARG A 2 -7.01 21.10 2.14
CA ARG A 2 -7.85 21.10 3.33
C ARG A 2 -8.32 19.67 3.59
N VAL A 3 -8.13 19.22 4.82
CA VAL A 3 -8.63 17.93 5.32
C VAL A 3 -9.83 18.20 6.21
N SER A 4 -10.91 17.44 6.04
CA SER A 4 -12.06 17.46 6.95
C SER A 4 -12.67 16.07 7.12
N PHE A 5 -13.39 15.90 8.22
CA PHE A 5 -14.09 14.66 8.53
C PHE A 5 -15.57 14.94 8.73
N GLU A 6 -16.42 14.11 8.14
CA GLU A 6 -17.87 14.16 8.32
C GLU A 6 -18.34 12.83 8.88
N GLU A 7 -19.17 12.85 9.91
CA GLU A 7 -19.77 11.63 10.45
C GLU A 7 -21.23 11.57 10.03
N THR A 8 -21.63 10.42 9.49
CA THR A 8 -23.00 10.10 9.13
C THR A 8 -23.39 8.79 9.80
N ASP A 9 -24.62 8.31 9.60
CA ASP A 9 -25.10 7.11 10.28
C ASP A 9 -24.23 5.87 9.92
N GLY A 10 -23.53 5.35 10.92
CA GLY A 10 -22.59 4.22 10.79
C GLY A 10 -21.27 4.49 10.04
N LYS A 11 -21.04 5.69 9.51
CA LYS A 11 -19.89 5.97 8.63
C LYS A 11 -19.15 7.25 8.99
N VAL A 12 -17.89 7.30 8.56
CA VAL A 12 -17.04 8.49 8.58
C VAL A 12 -16.49 8.75 7.19
N ILE A 13 -16.59 9.99 6.72
CA ILE A 13 -16.10 10.44 5.43
C ILE A 13 -14.84 11.27 5.66
N PHE A 14 -13.75 10.85 5.04
CA PHE A 14 -12.49 11.59 4.99
C PHE A 14 -12.51 12.40 3.71
N ARG A 15 -12.40 13.73 3.82
CA ARG A 15 -12.49 14.64 2.67
C ARG A 15 -11.21 15.43 2.48
N ILE A 16 -10.77 15.48 1.23
CA ILE A 16 -9.75 16.38 0.71
C ILE A 16 -10.42 17.42 -0.18
N SER A 17 -10.27 18.69 0.16
CA SER A 17 -10.76 19.84 -0.62
C SER A 17 -9.69 20.94 -0.69
N GLU A 18 -9.95 22.01 -1.44
CA GLU A 18 -9.04 23.18 -1.53
C GLU A 18 -7.57 22.79 -1.74
N PHE A 19 -7.34 21.98 -2.76
CA PHE A 19 -6.03 21.45 -3.13
C PHE A 19 -5.60 21.95 -4.51
N HIS A 20 -4.30 21.87 -4.78
CA HIS A 20 -3.75 22.26 -6.08
C HIS A 20 -4.06 21.15 -7.12
N PRO A 21 -4.40 21.47 -8.38
CA PRO A 21 -4.76 20.47 -9.40
C PRO A 21 -3.75 19.34 -9.60
N LYS A 22 -2.48 19.56 -9.26
CA LYS A 22 -1.42 18.53 -9.27
C LYS A 22 -1.73 17.28 -8.42
N TYR A 23 -2.67 17.36 -7.48
CA TYR A 23 -3.06 16.22 -6.64
C TYR A 23 -4.20 15.38 -7.22
N GLU A 24 -4.85 15.83 -8.30
CA GLU A 24 -6.03 15.16 -8.85
C GLU A 24 -5.74 13.70 -9.23
N GLU A 25 -4.70 13.48 -10.05
CA GLU A 25 -4.28 12.14 -10.49
C GLU A 25 -3.86 11.25 -9.31
N ILE A 26 -3.27 11.84 -8.28
CA ILE A 26 -2.82 11.12 -7.07
C ILE A 26 -4.02 10.66 -6.25
N LEU A 27 -5.03 11.52 -6.08
CA LEU A 27 -6.26 11.18 -5.36
C LEU A 27 -7.04 10.08 -6.10
N GLN A 28 -7.10 10.15 -7.43
CA GLN A 28 -7.70 9.11 -8.26
C GLN A 28 -6.94 7.79 -8.18
N MET A 29 -5.60 7.83 -8.23
CA MET A 29 -4.74 6.65 -8.05
C MET A 29 -4.97 5.98 -6.70
N CYS A 30 -5.22 6.76 -5.65
CA CYS A 30 -5.56 6.26 -4.31
C CYS A 30 -7.03 5.88 -4.15
N TYR A 31 -7.85 5.84 -5.21
CA TYR A 31 -9.27 5.50 -5.19
C TYR A 31 -10.14 6.40 -4.31
N TYR A 32 -9.87 7.71 -4.32
CA TYR A 32 -10.82 8.67 -3.75
C TYR A 32 -11.92 8.98 -4.78
N ASP A 33 -13.17 9.04 -4.32
CA ASP A 33 -14.31 9.42 -5.13
C ASP A 33 -14.46 10.94 -5.17
N ASN A 34 -14.76 11.51 -6.34
CA ASN A 34 -15.08 12.93 -6.46
C ASN A 34 -16.60 13.14 -6.37
N ASP A 35 -17.06 13.85 -5.33
CA ASP A 35 -18.48 14.14 -5.10
C ASP A 35 -18.91 15.56 -5.55
N GLY A 36 -18.03 16.23 -6.30
CA GLY A 36 -18.21 17.61 -6.76
C GLY A 36 -17.81 18.68 -5.75
N LYS A 37 -17.58 18.33 -4.48
CA LYS A 37 -17.08 19.25 -3.43
C LYS A 37 -15.62 18.98 -3.06
N GLY A 38 -15.09 17.85 -3.50
CA GLY A 38 -13.72 17.41 -3.28
C GLY A 38 -13.62 15.90 -3.48
N TYR A 39 -12.55 15.33 -2.95
CA TYR A 39 -12.27 13.92 -2.99
C TYR A 39 -12.55 13.28 -1.64
N ILE A 40 -13.22 12.12 -1.65
CA ILE A 40 -13.63 11.44 -0.43
C ILE A 40 -13.22 9.98 -0.39
N LYS A 41 -13.01 9.49 0.83
CA LYS A 41 -13.08 8.06 1.18
C LYS A 41 -14.01 7.88 2.36
N THR A 42 -14.70 6.75 2.39
CA THR A 42 -15.69 6.45 3.42
C THR A 42 -15.30 5.19 4.16
N TYR A 43 -15.35 5.24 5.49
CA TYR A 43 -15.02 4.12 6.38
C TYR A 43 -16.14 3.86 7.39
N PRO A 44 -16.20 2.67 8.00
CA PRO A 44 -17.06 2.40 9.15
C PRO A 44 -16.71 3.30 10.35
N LYS A 45 -17.73 3.80 11.06
CA LYS A 45 -17.53 4.65 12.23
C LYS A 45 -16.97 3.90 13.44
N ASP A 46 -17.18 2.60 13.50
CA ASP A 46 -16.68 1.69 14.55
C ASP A 46 -15.29 1.12 14.24
N ALA A 47 -14.63 1.59 13.17
CA ALA A 47 -13.26 1.20 12.87
C ALA A 47 -12.31 1.47 14.05
N LYS A 48 -11.45 0.48 14.36
CA LYS A 48 -10.52 0.54 15.49
C LYS A 48 -9.58 1.74 15.35
N TYR A 49 -9.35 2.45 16.46
CA TYR A 49 -8.46 3.63 16.55
C TYR A 49 -8.84 4.84 15.68
N LEU A 50 -10.11 4.96 15.26
CA LEU A 50 -10.53 6.01 14.33
C LEU A 50 -10.10 7.44 14.72
N ASP A 51 -10.15 7.81 16.00
CA ASP A 51 -9.73 9.15 16.44
C ASP A 51 -8.22 9.39 16.24
N LYS A 52 -7.39 8.37 16.51
CA LYS A 52 -5.95 8.43 16.21
C LYS A 52 -5.72 8.56 14.71
N ILE A 53 -6.44 7.78 13.92
CA ILE A 53 -6.35 7.75 12.46
C ILE A 53 -6.71 9.13 11.88
N LYS A 54 -7.85 9.73 12.28
CA LYS A 54 -8.25 11.07 11.85
C LYS A 54 -7.17 12.11 12.16
N LYS A 55 -6.63 12.09 13.39
CA LYS A 55 -5.55 13.00 13.79
C LYS A 55 -4.33 12.82 12.90
N ARG A 56 -3.87 11.58 12.69
CA ARG A 56 -2.71 11.30 11.85
C ARG A 56 -2.94 11.66 10.40
N TYR A 57 -4.12 11.39 9.86
CA TYR A 57 -4.50 11.78 8.51
C TYR A 57 -4.46 13.30 8.36
N PHE A 58 -5.04 14.04 9.29
CA PHE A 58 -4.97 15.50 9.32
C PHE A 58 -3.51 16.01 9.32
N ASP A 59 -2.66 15.42 10.15
CA ASP A 59 -1.26 15.85 10.30
C ASP A 59 -0.37 15.48 9.09
N ASN A 60 -0.66 14.37 8.40
CA ASN A 60 0.28 13.77 7.44
C ASN A 60 -0.22 13.67 5.99
N ALA A 61 -1.52 13.83 5.72
CA ALA A 61 -2.07 13.60 4.37
C ALA A 61 -1.34 14.40 3.30
N LYS A 62 -1.02 15.67 3.57
CA LYS A 62 -0.28 16.50 2.61
C LYS A 62 1.09 15.91 2.26
N LEU A 63 1.86 15.50 3.26
CA LEU A 63 3.19 14.91 3.03
C LEU A 63 3.06 13.57 2.28
N MET A 64 2.12 12.72 2.69
CA MET A 64 1.84 11.46 2.00
C MET A 64 1.52 11.68 0.52
N PHE A 65 0.66 12.65 0.19
CA PHE A 65 0.35 12.96 -1.21
C PHE A 65 1.49 13.66 -1.95
N ASP A 66 2.33 14.46 -1.26
CA ASP A 66 3.54 14.99 -1.86
C ASP A 66 4.54 13.88 -2.22
N GLN A 67 4.66 12.84 -1.40
CA GLN A 67 5.49 11.66 -1.67
C GLN A 67 4.95 10.84 -2.84
N LEU A 68 3.65 10.55 -2.85
CA LEU A 68 3.00 9.80 -3.93
C LEU A 68 3.14 10.51 -5.29
N GLY A 69 3.13 11.85 -5.29
CA GLY A 69 3.36 12.68 -6.48
C GLY A 69 4.82 12.93 -6.82
N TYR A 70 5.77 12.37 -6.07
CA TYR A 70 7.21 12.68 -6.15
C TYR A 70 7.55 14.18 -6.03
N PHE A 71 6.67 14.96 -5.38
CA PHE A 71 6.93 16.36 -4.99
C PHE A 71 7.80 16.44 -3.73
N ALA A 72 7.92 15.33 -3.01
CA ALA A 72 8.81 15.12 -1.88
C ALA A 72 9.51 13.76 -2.01
N PRO A 73 10.70 13.56 -1.39
CA PRO A 73 11.37 12.27 -1.36
C PRO A 73 10.50 11.19 -0.71
N VAL A 74 10.58 9.97 -1.24
CA VAL A 74 9.88 8.79 -0.72
C VAL A 74 10.90 7.92 0.03
N PRO A 75 10.97 8.02 1.38
CA PRO A 75 11.88 7.23 2.22
C PRO A 75 11.37 5.79 2.40
N TRP A 76 11.22 5.06 1.29
CA TRP A 76 10.64 3.72 1.29
C TRP A 76 11.56 2.69 1.99
N GLU A 77 12.87 2.88 1.96
CA GLU A 77 13.83 2.02 2.67
C GLU A 77 13.68 2.17 4.19
N GLU A 78 13.56 3.40 4.71
CA GLU A 78 13.28 3.63 6.12
C GLU A 78 11.91 3.06 6.52
N ALA A 79 10.88 3.26 5.69
CA ALA A 79 9.55 2.71 5.90
C ALA A 79 9.57 1.18 6.01
N LEU A 80 10.18 0.49 5.04
CA LEU A 80 10.27 -0.96 5.01
C LEU A 80 11.10 -1.50 6.18
N LYS A 81 12.23 -0.84 6.49
CA LYS A 81 13.08 -1.24 7.63
C LYS A 81 12.33 -1.14 8.95
N GLU A 82 11.63 -0.04 9.21
CA GLU A 82 10.85 0.09 10.45
C GLU A 82 9.66 -0.88 10.48
N PHE A 83 9.02 -1.15 9.34
CA PHE A 83 7.99 -2.19 9.24
C PHE A 83 8.55 -3.57 9.63
N CYS A 84 9.73 -3.94 9.13
CA CYS A 84 10.40 -5.18 9.49
C CYS A 84 10.70 -5.23 10.99
N GLN A 85 11.26 -4.16 11.57
CA GLN A 85 11.57 -4.10 13.02
C GLN A 85 10.33 -4.32 13.89
N ARG A 86 9.20 -3.71 13.52
CA ARG A 86 7.94 -3.81 14.27
C ARG A 86 7.28 -5.19 14.15
N THR A 87 7.48 -5.87 13.02
CA THR A 87 6.89 -7.20 12.77
C THR A 87 7.80 -8.37 13.14
N GLN A 88 9.10 -8.14 13.34
CA GLN A 88 10.06 -9.20 13.68
C GLN A 88 9.73 -9.94 14.98
N VAL A 89 9.06 -9.27 15.93
CA VAL A 89 8.68 -9.83 17.24
C VAL A 89 7.23 -10.34 17.28
N THR A 90 6.53 -10.34 16.15
CA THR A 90 5.11 -10.69 16.05
C THR A 90 4.92 -12.02 15.32
N LYS A 91 3.66 -12.48 15.20
CA LYS A 91 3.32 -13.67 14.40
C LYS A 91 2.78 -13.30 13.02
N ILE A 92 2.89 -12.03 12.63
CA ILE A 92 2.36 -11.51 11.38
C ILE A 92 3.12 -12.16 10.22
N ASN A 93 2.42 -13.00 9.45
CA ASN A 93 2.94 -13.51 8.19
C ASN A 93 2.62 -12.51 7.07
N TRP A 94 3.65 -12.00 6.41
CA TRP A 94 3.51 -10.99 5.37
C TRP A 94 4.53 -11.22 4.25
N TRP A 95 4.30 -10.61 3.09
CA TRP A 95 5.26 -10.54 2.00
C TRP A 95 5.22 -9.17 1.33
N LEU A 96 6.37 -8.77 0.80
CA LEU A 96 6.54 -7.52 0.07
C LEU A 96 6.18 -7.75 -1.40
N THR A 97 5.44 -6.83 -2.00
CA THR A 97 5.14 -6.84 -3.44
C THR A 97 5.44 -5.48 -4.09
N GLY A 98 5.07 -5.30 -5.36
CA GLY A 98 5.23 -4.05 -6.07
C GLY A 98 6.68 -3.63 -6.27
N SER A 99 6.91 -2.33 -6.49
CA SER A 99 8.24 -1.81 -6.84
C SER A 99 9.28 -2.00 -5.74
N CYS A 100 8.88 -1.99 -4.46
CA CYS A 100 9.81 -2.24 -3.37
C CYS A 100 10.39 -3.67 -3.45
N ALA A 101 9.58 -4.68 -3.82
CA ALA A 101 10.07 -6.06 -3.99
C ALA A 101 11.11 -6.20 -5.12
N ALA A 102 11.01 -5.41 -6.19
CA ALA A 102 12.05 -5.31 -7.22
C ALA A 102 13.30 -4.57 -6.69
N CYS A 103 13.12 -3.47 -5.97
CA CYS A 103 14.23 -2.67 -5.46
C CYS A 103 15.12 -3.44 -4.48
N ILE A 104 14.54 -4.25 -3.58
CA ILE A 104 15.35 -5.03 -2.64
C ILE A 104 16.19 -6.13 -3.32
N ARG A 105 15.90 -6.49 -4.57
CA ARG A 105 16.75 -7.35 -5.42
C ARG A 105 17.91 -6.60 -6.08
N GLY A 106 17.96 -5.28 -5.96
CA GLY A 106 18.95 -4.41 -6.61
C GLY A 106 18.50 -3.81 -7.93
N ILE A 107 17.22 -3.95 -8.31
CA ILE A 107 16.68 -3.29 -9.52
C ILE A 107 16.43 -1.82 -9.21
N LYS A 108 17.04 -0.93 -9.99
CA LYS A 108 16.95 0.52 -9.77
C LYS A 108 15.61 1.07 -10.26
N MET A 109 14.64 1.16 -9.36
CA MET A 109 13.34 1.81 -9.59
C MET A 109 13.08 2.87 -8.52
N SER A 110 12.04 3.69 -8.73
CA SER A 110 11.54 4.64 -7.74
C SER A 110 10.16 4.18 -7.24
N PRO A 111 10.08 3.53 -6.07
CA PRO A 111 8.81 3.29 -5.39
C PRO A 111 8.15 4.60 -4.95
N HIS A 112 6.82 4.64 -4.96
CA HIS A 112 6.04 5.73 -4.36
C HIS A 112 5.48 5.34 -2.98
N ASP A 113 5.44 4.04 -2.70
CA ASP A 113 4.89 3.39 -1.53
C ASP A 113 5.54 2.01 -1.31
N VAL A 114 5.17 1.40 -0.20
CA VAL A 114 5.53 0.02 0.16
C VAL A 114 4.25 -0.82 0.15
N ASP A 115 4.19 -1.82 -0.72
CA ASP A 115 3.05 -2.72 -0.82
C ASP A 115 3.27 -3.98 0.02
N ILE A 116 2.45 -4.18 1.05
CA ILE A 116 2.51 -5.32 1.95
C ILE A 116 1.25 -6.15 1.82
N MET A 117 1.45 -7.42 1.53
CA MET A 117 0.38 -8.42 1.52
C MET A 117 0.47 -9.32 2.76
N THR A 118 -0.68 -9.77 3.27
CA THR A 118 -0.76 -10.62 4.46
C THR A 118 -1.98 -11.56 4.42
N ASP A 119 -2.13 -12.38 5.47
CA ASP A 119 -3.34 -13.15 5.72
C ASP A 119 -4.34 -12.31 6.54
N SER A 120 -5.64 -12.42 6.29
CA SER A 120 -6.66 -11.67 7.06
C SER A 120 -6.62 -11.93 8.56
N ARG A 121 -6.13 -13.11 8.97
CA ARG A 121 -5.90 -13.49 10.38
C ARG A 121 -4.90 -12.59 11.09
N SER A 122 -4.02 -11.90 10.35
CA SER A 122 -3.01 -10.98 10.89
C SER A 122 -3.51 -9.54 11.03
N ILE A 123 -4.70 -9.20 10.49
CA ILE A 123 -5.17 -7.81 10.42
C ILE A 123 -5.38 -7.20 11.80
N GLU A 124 -5.90 -7.97 12.75
CA GLU A 124 -6.08 -7.48 14.13
C GLU A 124 -4.72 -7.12 14.76
N GLU A 125 -3.73 -8.00 14.64
CA GLU A 125 -2.38 -7.78 15.18
C GLU A 125 -1.67 -6.61 14.47
N ILE A 126 -1.76 -6.51 13.15
CA ILE A 126 -1.23 -5.36 12.38
C ILE A 126 -1.89 -4.06 12.85
N THR A 127 -3.20 -4.05 13.00
CA THR A 127 -3.95 -2.85 13.44
C THR A 127 -3.48 -2.38 14.81
N ASP A 128 -3.13 -3.30 15.71
CA ASP A 128 -2.61 -2.97 17.04
C ASP A 128 -1.15 -2.50 17.03
N VAL A 129 -0.27 -3.25 16.35
CA VAL A 129 1.17 -2.94 16.22
C VAL A 129 1.39 -1.57 15.58
N PHE A 130 0.55 -1.21 14.61
CA PHE A 130 0.65 0.03 13.86
C PHE A 130 -0.44 1.04 14.23
N SER A 131 -1.11 0.88 15.38
CA SER A 131 -2.21 1.77 15.81
C SER A 131 -1.84 3.26 15.86
N ASP A 132 -0.58 3.56 16.14
CA ASP A 132 -0.03 4.92 16.15
C ASP A 132 0.47 5.39 14.79
N TYR A 133 0.30 4.61 13.71
CA TYR A 133 0.79 4.91 12.35
C TYR A 133 -0.29 4.79 11.27
N LEU A 134 -1.43 4.18 11.58
CA LEU A 134 -2.59 4.10 10.68
C LEU A 134 -3.04 5.49 10.23
N ILE A 135 -3.27 5.63 8.93
CA ILE A 135 -3.79 6.84 8.29
C ILE A 135 -5.11 6.57 7.55
N GLU A 136 -5.33 5.34 7.08
CA GLU A 136 -6.64 4.83 6.66
C GLU A 136 -6.91 3.53 7.44
N PRO A 137 -8.12 3.32 7.99
CA PRO A 137 -8.44 2.08 8.68
C PRO A 137 -8.29 0.86 7.75
N ILE A 138 -7.85 -0.27 8.30
CA ILE A 138 -7.84 -1.55 7.57
C ILE A 138 -9.23 -2.18 7.67
N VAL A 139 -9.93 -2.29 6.54
CA VAL A 139 -11.34 -2.68 6.49
C VAL A 139 -11.60 -3.68 5.35
N ASP A 140 -12.69 -4.44 5.50
CA ASP A 140 -13.19 -5.33 4.45
C ASP A 140 -13.56 -4.51 3.19
N THR A 141 -13.02 -4.92 2.04
CA THR A 141 -13.22 -4.25 0.76
C THR A 141 -14.53 -4.66 0.06
N ASN A 142 -15.27 -5.61 0.63
CA ASN A 142 -16.48 -6.24 0.10
C ASN A 142 -16.28 -6.89 -1.28
N GLY A 143 -15.16 -7.59 -1.45
CA GLY A 143 -14.90 -8.39 -2.65
C GLY A 143 -14.27 -7.60 -3.80
N TRP A 144 -13.42 -6.62 -3.49
CA TRP A 144 -12.59 -5.94 -4.49
C TRP A 144 -11.44 -6.86 -4.96
N LEU A 145 -10.18 -6.46 -4.79
CA LEU A 145 -9.00 -7.25 -5.18
C LEU A 145 -8.41 -8.07 -4.04
N THR A 146 -8.69 -7.67 -2.80
CA THR A 146 -8.20 -8.27 -1.55
C THR A 146 -9.34 -8.30 -0.55
N ARG A 147 -9.31 -9.16 0.47
CA ARG A 147 -10.35 -9.16 1.51
C ARG A 147 -10.35 -7.87 2.31
N ASP A 148 -9.20 -7.52 2.88
CA ASP A 148 -9.04 -6.29 3.65
C ASP A 148 -8.06 -5.35 2.95
N PHE A 149 -8.23 -4.04 3.18
CA PHE A 149 -7.30 -3.00 2.74
C PHE A 149 -7.26 -1.84 3.73
N GLY A 150 -6.07 -1.29 3.96
CA GLY A 150 -5.88 -0.05 4.71
C GLY A 150 -4.49 0.50 4.53
N VAL A 151 -4.21 1.62 5.20
CA VAL A 151 -2.98 2.39 4.94
C VAL A 151 -2.32 2.81 6.23
N ILE A 152 -1.02 2.56 6.29
CA ILE A 152 -0.12 3.04 7.32
C ILE A 152 0.73 4.17 6.72
N PHE A 153 1.02 5.20 7.52
CA PHE A 153 2.00 6.21 7.17
C PHE A 153 3.18 6.16 8.14
N LEU A 154 4.28 5.56 7.67
CA LEU A 154 5.49 5.28 8.41
C LEU A 154 6.70 5.67 7.54
N HIS A 155 7.13 6.93 7.63
CA HIS A 155 8.07 7.58 6.71
C HIS A 155 7.57 7.73 5.27
N ALA A 156 7.02 6.66 4.69
CA ALA A 156 6.31 6.61 3.42
C ALA A 156 4.95 5.92 3.62
N ARG A 157 4.10 5.97 2.59
CA ARG A 157 2.86 5.20 2.53
C ARG A 157 3.16 3.71 2.49
N ILE A 158 2.50 2.94 3.35
CA ILE A 158 2.51 1.47 3.33
C ILE A 158 1.06 1.01 3.15
N ASP A 159 0.81 0.30 2.04
CA ASP A 159 -0.49 -0.29 1.76
C ASP A 159 -0.51 -1.70 2.34
N ILE A 160 -1.53 -1.97 3.16
CA ILE A 160 -1.75 -3.27 3.79
C ILE A 160 -2.96 -3.90 3.13
N ALA A 161 -2.76 -5.05 2.50
CA ALA A 161 -3.83 -5.79 1.86
C ALA A 161 -3.78 -7.27 2.26
N SER A 162 -4.94 -7.91 2.44
CA SER A 162 -5.01 -9.31 2.88
C SER A 162 -5.75 -10.20 1.89
N ASP A 163 -5.42 -11.50 1.88
CA ASP A 163 -6.15 -12.55 1.15
C ASP A 163 -6.50 -12.12 -0.29
N PRO A 164 -5.51 -12.08 -1.20
CA PRO A 164 -5.73 -11.65 -2.58
C PRO A 164 -6.77 -12.53 -3.28
N GLN A 165 -7.57 -11.92 -4.15
CA GLN A 165 -8.64 -12.60 -4.90
C GLN A 165 -8.11 -13.22 -6.20
N ASP A 166 -8.74 -14.29 -6.66
CA ASP A 166 -8.37 -15.05 -7.88
C ASP A 166 -8.32 -14.19 -9.15
N ILE A 167 -9.08 -13.08 -9.20
CA ILE A 167 -9.08 -12.17 -10.34
C ILE A 167 -7.70 -11.56 -10.61
N LEU A 168 -6.82 -11.48 -9.60
CA LEU A 168 -5.47 -10.98 -9.77
C LEU A 168 -4.62 -11.90 -10.66
N ASP A 169 -4.94 -13.19 -10.72
CA ASP A 169 -4.25 -14.17 -11.56
C ASP A 169 -4.83 -14.28 -12.98
N ILE A 170 -5.75 -13.39 -13.36
CA ILE A 170 -6.42 -13.38 -14.66
C ILE A 170 -6.09 -12.07 -15.41
N PRO A 171 -5.70 -12.11 -16.70
CA PRO A 171 -5.52 -13.30 -17.55
C PRO A 171 -4.27 -14.15 -17.23
N GLU A 172 -3.32 -13.59 -16.48
CA GLU A 172 -2.08 -14.23 -16.03
C GLU A 172 -1.81 -13.92 -14.54
N PRO A 173 -1.02 -14.71 -13.83
CA PRO A 173 -0.56 -14.36 -12.48
C PRO A 173 0.13 -12.99 -12.39
N VAL A 174 -0.13 -12.25 -11.32
CA VAL A 174 0.61 -11.01 -10.94
C VAL A 174 1.26 -11.15 -9.57
N ASP A 175 2.12 -10.20 -9.23
CA ASP A 175 3.01 -10.22 -8.07
C ASP A 175 2.30 -10.08 -6.70
N CYS A 176 1.00 -9.87 -6.68
CA CYS A 176 0.19 -9.81 -5.46
C CYS A 176 -0.99 -10.79 -5.44
N GLY A 177 -1.14 -11.66 -6.44
CA GLY A 177 -2.24 -12.63 -6.53
C GLY A 177 -2.06 -13.91 -5.70
N PRO A 178 -3.06 -14.82 -5.68
CA PRO A 178 -2.94 -16.13 -5.05
C PRO A 178 -1.74 -16.96 -5.54
N TYR A 179 -1.45 -16.96 -6.84
CA TYR A 179 -0.28 -17.65 -7.38
C TYR A 179 1.03 -17.13 -6.78
N ALA A 180 1.16 -15.80 -6.62
CA ALA A 180 2.34 -15.22 -5.96
C ALA A 180 2.49 -15.69 -4.51
N LYS A 181 1.38 -15.73 -3.76
CA LYS A 181 1.35 -16.18 -2.35
C LYS A 181 1.89 -17.60 -2.18
N GLU A 182 1.59 -18.50 -3.11
CA GLU A 182 2.02 -19.91 -3.05
C GLU A 182 3.45 -20.13 -3.57
N ASN A 183 4.06 -19.14 -4.23
CA ASN A 183 5.37 -19.26 -4.88
C ASN A 183 6.39 -18.24 -4.35
N LEU A 184 6.22 -17.75 -3.12
CA LEU A 184 7.09 -16.73 -2.54
C LEU A 184 8.55 -17.20 -2.43
N GLU A 185 9.46 -16.30 -2.79
CA GLU A 185 10.90 -16.41 -2.60
C GLU A 185 11.32 -15.65 -1.33
N THR A 186 12.47 -16.01 -0.75
CA THR A 186 13.06 -15.26 0.37
C THR A 186 14.31 -14.53 -0.09
N ILE A 187 14.40 -13.24 0.20
CA ILE A 187 15.54 -12.38 -0.10
C ILE A 187 16.09 -11.80 1.20
N GLU A 188 17.42 -11.81 1.34
CA GLU A 188 18.10 -11.10 2.42
C GLU A 188 18.28 -9.63 2.04
N TRP A 189 17.72 -8.72 2.85
CA TRP A 189 17.85 -7.29 2.66
C TRP A 189 18.08 -6.60 4.00
N ASN A 190 19.21 -5.88 4.13
CA ASN A 190 19.58 -5.15 5.36
C ASN A 190 19.52 -6.01 6.64
N GLY A 191 19.85 -7.30 6.54
CA GLY A 191 19.81 -8.26 7.64
C GLY A 191 18.42 -8.81 7.97
N TYR A 192 17.41 -8.54 7.14
CA TYR A 192 16.06 -9.12 7.23
C TYR A 192 15.84 -10.14 6.12
N GLU A 193 15.21 -11.25 6.46
CA GLU A 193 14.65 -12.19 5.48
C GLU A 193 13.25 -11.74 5.09
N ILE A 194 13.08 -11.32 3.83
CA ILE A 194 11.83 -10.78 3.31
C ILE A 194 11.27 -11.74 2.27
N LYS A 195 10.02 -12.16 2.45
CA LYS A 195 9.27 -12.89 1.43
C LYS A 195 8.79 -11.96 0.33
N VAL A 196 8.88 -12.42 -0.90
CA VAL A 196 8.61 -11.64 -2.11
C VAL A 196 8.10 -12.56 -3.23
N PRO A 197 7.26 -12.08 -4.14
CA PRO A 197 6.82 -12.85 -5.31
C PRO A 197 8.00 -13.16 -6.24
N PRO A 198 7.90 -14.22 -7.05
CA PRO A 198 8.80 -14.45 -8.17
C PRO A 198 8.85 -13.22 -9.08
N LEU A 199 10.06 -12.85 -9.51
CA LEU A 199 10.31 -11.59 -10.19
C LEU A 199 9.56 -11.48 -11.53
N GLU A 200 9.37 -12.61 -12.23
CA GLU A 200 8.64 -12.67 -13.49
C GLU A 200 7.19 -12.21 -13.37
N LEU A 201 6.55 -12.35 -12.20
CA LEU A 201 5.16 -11.90 -11.99
C LEU A 201 5.04 -10.38 -12.06
N GLN A 202 6.12 -9.67 -11.73
CA GLN A 202 6.16 -8.21 -11.84
C GLN A 202 6.17 -7.74 -13.31
N ILE A 203 6.62 -8.58 -14.26
CA ILE A 203 6.53 -8.26 -15.68
C ILE A 203 5.06 -8.15 -16.10
N ASN A 204 4.22 -9.09 -15.66
CA ASN A 204 2.81 -9.16 -16.04
C ASN A 204 2.02 -7.93 -15.58
N VAL A 205 2.17 -7.52 -14.31
CA VAL A 205 1.47 -6.34 -13.78
C VAL A 205 1.95 -5.04 -14.44
N ASN A 206 3.25 -4.91 -14.73
CA ASN A 206 3.79 -3.72 -15.38
C ASN A 206 3.37 -3.65 -16.86
N LYS A 207 3.30 -4.77 -17.58
CA LYS A 207 2.73 -4.82 -18.95
C LYS A 207 1.26 -4.38 -18.97
N ARG A 208 0.43 -4.90 -18.04
CA ARG A 208 -0.98 -4.50 -17.92
C ARG A 208 -1.19 -3.02 -17.64
N ARG A 209 -0.27 -2.43 -16.87
CA ARG A 209 -0.29 -1.01 -16.51
C ARG A 209 0.48 -0.14 -17.53
N GLU A 210 0.93 -0.72 -18.64
CA GLU A 210 1.69 -0.06 -19.71
C GLU A 210 3.02 0.59 -19.25
N ARG A 211 3.62 0.07 -18.17
CA ARG A 211 4.88 0.56 -17.57
C ARG A 211 6.09 -0.14 -18.18
N MET A 212 6.29 0.06 -19.48
CA MET A 212 7.29 -0.69 -20.26
C MET A 212 8.75 -0.36 -19.89
N ASP A 213 8.99 0.82 -19.31
CA ASP A 213 10.27 1.19 -18.71
C ASP A 213 10.65 0.25 -17.55
N ARG A 214 9.69 -0.07 -16.68
CA ARG A 214 9.88 -1.01 -15.56
C ARG A 214 10.04 -2.44 -16.05
N VAL A 215 9.27 -2.86 -17.06
CA VAL A 215 9.42 -4.18 -17.70
C VAL A 215 10.85 -4.38 -18.19
N LYS A 216 11.40 -3.40 -18.92
CA LYS A 216 12.77 -3.47 -19.42
C LYS A 216 13.80 -3.60 -18.30
N LEU A 217 13.65 -2.86 -17.21
CA LEU A 217 14.57 -2.95 -16.05
C LEU A 217 14.56 -4.34 -15.42
N ILE A 218 13.40 -5.00 -15.37
CA ILE A 218 13.26 -6.36 -14.85
C ILE A 218 13.88 -7.37 -15.81
N GLU A 219 13.57 -7.29 -17.10
CA GLU A 219 14.13 -8.20 -18.12
C GLU A 219 15.66 -8.06 -18.22
N ASP A 220 16.20 -6.83 -18.17
CA ASP A 220 17.64 -6.57 -18.16
C ASP A 220 18.34 -7.13 -16.90
N PHE A 221 17.62 -7.26 -15.78
CA PHE A 221 18.13 -7.88 -14.55
C PHE A 221 18.12 -9.42 -14.66
N MET A 222 17.06 -10.00 -15.21
CA MET A 222 16.92 -11.45 -15.36
C MET A 222 17.89 -12.07 -16.38
N ASN A 223 18.34 -11.29 -17.37
CA ASN A 223 19.26 -11.74 -18.40
C ASN A 223 20.76 -11.62 -18.02
N LYS A 224 21.07 -11.19 -16.80
CA LYS A 224 22.45 -11.09 -16.26
C LYS A 224 22.82 -12.34 -15.48
#